data_AF-A0A955RK03-F1
#
_entry.id   AF-A0A955RK03-F1
#
_cell.length_a   1.000
_cell.length_b   1.000
_cell.length_c   1.000
_cell.angle_alpha   90.00
_cell.angle_beta   90.00
_cell.angle_gamma   90.00
#
_symmetry.space_group_name_H-M   'P 1'
#
loop_
_entity.id
_entity.type
_entity.pdbx_description
1 polymer ?
#
loop_
_entity_poly.entity_id
_entity_poly.type
_entity_poly.pdbx_seq_one_letter_code
_entity_poly.pdbx_strand_id
1 'polypeptide(L)'
;MANPNPHQLYNIGQKALITYKNEALAVLDAKHGDWTLPGGRIDQNEDPDRAQEREILEETGITLKDHSFVKRLLGREQWDQY
;
A
#
# COMPACT_ATOMS: atom_id res chain seq x y z
N MET A 1 24.36 -8.11 -4.53
CA MET A 1 23.19 -8.92 -4.13
C MET A 1 22.87 -8.52 -2.70
N ALA A 2 21.71 -7.91 -2.44
CA ALA A 2 21.34 -7.44 -1.10
C ALA A 2 21.10 -8.64 -0.18
N ASN A 3 21.79 -8.67 0.96
CA ASN A 3 21.65 -9.72 1.97
C ASN A 3 20.31 -9.52 2.69
N PRO A 4 19.34 -10.44 2.64
CA PRO A 4 18.09 -10.26 3.35
C PRO A 4 18.38 -10.24 4.85
N ASN A 5 18.04 -9.13 5.49
CA ASN A 5 18.19 -8.98 6.93
C ASN A 5 17.28 -10.02 7.61
N PRO A 6 17.80 -10.94 8.45
CA PRO A 6 17.02 -12.01 9.08
C PRO A 6 15.89 -11.50 10.00
N HIS A 7 15.83 -10.19 10.25
CA HIS A 7 14.75 -9.52 10.98
C HIS A 7 13.60 -9.01 10.07
N GLN A 8 13.66 -9.16 8.74
CA GLN A 8 12.53 -8.91 7.83
C GLN A 8 11.71 -10.19 7.63
N LEU A 9 10.97 -10.59 8.66
CA LEU A 9 10.21 -11.85 8.63
C LEU A 9 8.94 -11.79 7.78
N TYR A 10 8.38 -10.60 7.51
CA TYR A 10 7.18 -10.42 6.66
C TYR A 10 7.19 -9.04 5.98
N ASN A 11 6.76 -8.98 4.72
CA ASN A 11 6.41 -7.72 4.06
C ASN A 11 4.93 -7.43 4.33
N ILE A 12 4.66 -6.42 5.15
CA ILE A 12 3.30 -5.90 5.36
C ILE A 12 3.13 -4.72 4.41
N GLY A 13 2.24 -4.89 3.43
CA GLY A 13 1.81 -3.83 2.53
C GLY A 13 0.47 -3.27 2.97
N GLN A 14 0.23 -2.01 2.64
CA GLN A 14 -1.04 -1.34 2.82
C GLN A 14 -1.46 -0.63 1.53
N LYS A 15 -2.77 -0.50 1.37
CA LYS A 15 -3.40 0.10 0.19
C LYS A 15 -4.54 0.99 0.65
N ALA A 16 -4.62 2.18 0.07
CA ALA A 16 -5.67 3.14 0.38
C ALA A 16 -6.75 3.13 -0.70
N LEU A 17 -8.01 3.01 -0.28
CA LEU A 17 -9.15 3.30 -1.12
C LEU A 17 -9.52 4.78 -0.95
N ILE A 18 -9.04 5.62 -1.88
CA ILE A 18 -9.35 7.05 -1.88
C ILE A 18 -10.45 7.29 -2.91
N THR A 19 -11.61 7.74 -2.46
CA THR A 19 -12.76 8.00 -3.31
C THR A 19 -13.04 9.49 -3.45
N TYR A 20 -13.38 9.92 -4.66
CA TYR A 20 -13.91 11.25 -4.91
C TYR A 20 -15.09 11.13 -5.86
N LYS A 21 -16.27 11.61 -5.44
CA LYS A 21 -17.55 11.33 -6.11
C LYS A 21 -17.75 9.81 -6.27
N ASN A 22 -17.93 9.32 -7.49
CA ASN A 22 -18.13 7.90 -7.80
C ASN A 22 -16.88 7.24 -8.38
N GLU A 23 -15.70 7.82 -8.14
CA GLU A 23 -14.42 7.35 -8.69
C GLU A 23 -13.47 7.01 -7.55
N ALA A 24 -12.57 6.06 -7.81
CA ALA A 24 -11.48 5.69 -6.92
C ALA A 24 -10.14 6.03 -7.58
N LEU A 25 -9.19 6.51 -6.77
CA LEU A 25 -7.85 6.79 -7.23
C LEU A 25 -7.08 5.49 -7.46
N ALA A 26 -6.46 5.37 -8.63
CA ALA A 26 -5.50 4.33 -8.96
C ALA A 26 -4.18 4.96 -9.38
N VAL A 27 -3.08 4.26 -9.08
CA VAL A 27 -1.72 4.61 -9.51
C VAL A 27 -1.16 3.51 -10.39
N LEU A 28 -0.28 3.87 -11.32
CA LEU A 28 0.41 2.91 -12.17
C LEU A 28 1.61 2.35 -11.42
N ASP A 29 1.62 1.03 -11.17
CA ASP A 29 2.74 0.36 -10.53
C ASP A 29 3.97 0.42 -11.46
N ALA A 30 5.03 1.12 -11.04
CA ALA A 30 6.21 1.31 -11.87
C ALA A 30 6.99 0.01 -12.15
N LYS A 31 6.79 -1.04 -11.34
CA LYS A 31 7.48 -2.33 -11.47
C LYS A 31 6.72 -3.30 -12.36
N HIS A 32 5.39 -3.32 -12.26
CA HIS A 32 4.53 -4.29 -12.94
C HIS A 32 3.79 -3.70 -14.14
N GLY A 33 3.62 -2.38 -14.21
CA GLY A 33 2.90 -1.69 -15.28
C GLY A 33 1.38 -1.80 -15.18
N ASP A 34 0.87 -2.32 -14.06
CA ASP A 34 -0.56 -2.50 -13.80
C ASP A 34 -1.10 -1.36 -12.92
N TRP A 35 -2.40 -1.07 -13.06
CA TRP A 35 -3.09 -0.13 -12.16
C TRP A 35 -3.35 -0.78 -10.81
N THR A 36 -3.06 -0.06 -9.73
CA THR A 36 -3.26 -0.52 -8.36
C THR A 36 -3.78 0.61 -7.48
N LEU A 37 -4.26 0.26 -6.29
CA LEU A 37 -4.53 1.27 -5.25
C LEU A 37 -3.21 1.90 -4.79
N PRO A 38 -3.19 3.19 -4.44
CA PRO A 38 -2.00 3.82 -3.89
C PRO A 38 -1.65 3.24 -2.51
N GLY A 39 -0.37 3.28 -2.17
CA GLY A 39 0.17 2.74 -0.94
C GLY A 39 1.26 1.71 -1.18
N GLY A 40 2.04 1.46 -0.13
CA GLY A 40 3.23 0.64 -0.22
C GLY A 40 3.50 -0.13 1.05
N ARG A 41 4.79 -0.28 1.35
CA ARG A 41 5.26 -1.12 2.44
C ARG A 41 5.35 -0.28 3.71
N ILE A 42 5.04 -0.92 4.84
CA ILE A 42 5.33 -0.35 6.16
C ILE A 42 6.78 -0.69 6.50
N ASP A 43 7.60 0.31 6.79
CA ASP A 43 8.98 0.09 7.19
C ASP A 43 9.09 -0.47 8.62
N GLN A 44 10.27 -0.99 8.98
CA GLN A 44 10.47 -1.59 10.29
C GLN A 44 10.26 -0.55 11.41
N ASN A 45 9.38 -0.89 12.35
CA ASN A 45 8.97 -0.01 13.46
C ASN A 45 8.28 1.29 13.01
N GLU A 46 7.84 1.38 11.76
CA GLU A 46 7.01 2.49 11.28
C GLU A 46 5.56 2.28 11.74
N ASP A 47 4.93 3.36 12.18
CA ASP A 47 3.50 3.36 12.49
C ASP A 47 2.70 3.21 11.18
N PRO A 48 1.69 2.31 11.11
CA PRO A 48 0.95 2.08 9.88
C PRO A 48 0.28 3.33 9.29
N ASP A 49 -0.27 4.20 10.14
CA ASP A 49 -0.95 5.42 9.68
C ASP A 49 0.06 6.40 9.09
N ARG A 50 1.22 6.57 9.75
CA ARG A 50 2.32 7.38 9.21
C ARG A 50 2.86 6.84 7.89
N ALA A 51 3.02 5.52 7.80
CA ALA A 51 3.44 4.87 6.57
C ALA A 51 2.42 5.12 5.45
N GLN A 52 1.11 5.13 5.77
CA GLN A 52 0.06 5.35 4.78
C GLN A 52 0.09 6.80 4.29
N GLU A 53 0.20 7.77 5.21
CA GLU A 53 0.31 9.20 4.88
C GLU A 53 1.52 9.50 4.00
N ARG A 54 2.70 8.92 4.33
CA ARG A 54 3.93 9.05 3.54
C ARG A 54 3.74 8.54 2.11
N GLU A 55 3.28 7.31 1.96
CA GLU A 55 3.12 6.67 0.64
C GLU A 55 2.13 7.45 -0.23
N ILE A 56 0.98 7.89 0.32
CA ILE A 56 0.02 8.69 -0.45
C ILE A 56 0.62 10.03 -0.89
N LEU A 57 1.35 10.70 -0.01
CA LEU A 57 2.01 11.95 -0.36
C LEU A 57 3.06 11.75 -1.46
N GLU A 58 3.88 10.71 -1.37
CA GLU A 58 4.95 10.41 -2.33
C GLU A 58 4.40 10.01 -3.71
N GLU A 59 3.37 9.17 -3.76
CA GLU A 59 2.81 8.65 -5.02
C GLU A 59 1.87 9.63 -5.72
N THR A 60 1.17 10.48 -4.96
CA THR A 60 0.03 11.26 -5.50
C THR A 60 0.11 12.76 -5.23
N GLY A 61 0.99 13.19 -4.32
CA GLY A 61 1.04 14.58 -3.85
C GLY A 61 -0.14 14.98 -2.93
N ILE A 62 -1.02 14.04 -2.57
CA ILE A 62 -2.18 14.30 -1.72
C ILE A 62 -1.77 14.20 -0.24
N THR A 63 -2.15 15.19 0.54
CA THR A 63 -2.09 15.12 2.02
C THR A 63 -3.42 14.61 2.56
N LEU A 64 -3.40 13.46 3.22
CA LEU A 64 -4.57 12.93 3.93
C LEU A 64 -4.93 13.84 5.11
N LYS A 65 -6.23 14.02 5.36
CA LYS A 65 -6.72 14.74 6.55
C LYS A 65 -7.18 13.78 7.63
N ASP A 66 -7.94 12.76 7.22
CA ASP A 66 -8.42 11.68 8.06
C ASP A 66 -8.54 10.43 7.20
N HIS A 67 -8.28 9.26 7.78
CA HIS A 67 -8.52 7.96 7.18
C HIS A 67 -8.88 6.96 8.29
N SER A 68 -9.42 5.81 7.87
CA SER A 68 -9.79 4.75 8.81
C SER A 68 -9.45 3.39 8.24
N PHE A 69 -9.16 2.45 9.13
CA PHE A 69 -8.92 1.07 8.76
C PHE A 69 -10.19 0.42 8.21
N VAL A 70 -10.11 -0.13 6.99
CA VAL A 70 -11.23 -0.84 6.35
C VAL A 70 -11.20 -2.33 6.70
N LYS A 71 -10.12 -3.02 6.34
CA LYS A 71 -9.99 -4.47 6.53
C LYS A 71 -8.52 -4.90 6.42
N ARG A 72 -8.17 -5.96 7.14
CA ARG A 72 -6.90 -6.69 6.96
C ARG A 72 -7.15 -7.89 6.06
N LEU A 73 -6.40 -7.99 4.98
CA LEU A 73 -6.34 -9.17 4.14
C LEU A 73 -5.13 -10.00 4.57
N LEU A 74 -5.34 -11.27 4.92
CA LEU A 74 -4.25 -12.20 5.22
C LEU A 74 -3.94 -12.97 3.93
N GLY A 75 -2.66 -13.05 3.56
CA GLY A 75 -2.24 -13.69 2.32
C GLY A 75 -2.50 -15.19 2.32
N ARG A 76 -3.52 -15.61 1.55
CA ARG A 76 -3.65 -16.84 0.72
C ARG A 76 -5.13 -17.06 0.36
N GLU A 77 -5.68 -16.18 -0.46
CA GLU A 77 -6.67 -16.62 -1.46
C GLU A 77 -5.94 -16.54 -2.80
N GLN A 78 -5.71 -17.70 -3.40
CA GLN A 78 -4.98 -17.85 -4.65
C GLN A 78 -5.65 -17.01 -5.73
N TRP A 79 -4.91 -16.06 -6.30
CA TRP A 79 -5.20 -15.52 -7.64
C TRP A 79 -4.70 -16.51 -8.70
N ASP A 80 -5.03 -17.79 -8.55
CA ASP A 80 -4.80 -18.81 -9.58
C ASP A 80 -6.10 -18.96 -10.37
N GLN A 81 -6.40 -17.99 -11.25
CA GLN A 81 -7.27 -18.12 -12.43
C GLN A 81 -7.50 -16.75 -13.07
N TYR A 82 -6.56 -16.31 -13.91
CA TYR A 82 -6.82 -15.78 -15.25
C TYR A 82 -5.57 -16.02 -16.11
#